data_AF-A0A7K5HSP3-F1
#
_entry.id   AF-A0A7K5HSP3-F1
#
_cell.length_a   1.000
_cell.length_b   1.000
_cell.length_c   1.000
_cell.angle_alpha   90.00
_cell.angle_beta   90.00
_cell.angle_gamma   90.00
#
_symmetry.space_group_name_H-M   'P 1'
#
loop_
_entity.id
_entity.type
_entity.pdbx_description
1 polymer ?
#
loop_
_entity_poly.entity_id
_entity_poly.type
_entity_poly.pdbx_seq_one_letter_code
_entity_poly.pdbx_strand_id
1 'polypeptide(L)'
;GFPRTLGQAEALDGICELDLVISLHVPFETLKDRLSARWVHPASGRVYNMDFNPPHVHGVDDLTGEPLVQREDDKPEAVAARLRKYKDAAKPVIELYKSRGILHSFSGTETNKIWPYVHTLLSSKIPPILSAEEN
;
A
#
# COMPACT_ATOMS: atom_id res chain seq x y z
N GLY A 1 5.35 3.45 -4.44
CA GLY A 1 6.44 3.18 -3.50
C GLY A 1 7.77 3.15 -4.21
N PHE A 2 8.15 4.28 -4.81
CA PHE A 2 9.51 4.55 -5.27
C PHE A 2 10.14 5.50 -4.22
N PRO A 3 11.41 5.35 -3.86
CA PRO A 3 12.39 4.36 -4.35
C PRO A 3 12.20 2.96 -3.73
N ARG A 4 12.65 1.92 -4.44
CA ARG A 4 12.60 0.50 -4.02
C ARG A 4 13.95 -0.13 -3.74
N THR A 5 15.04 0.54 -4.11
CA THR A 5 16.41 0.07 -3.92
C THR A 5 17.27 1.24 -3.47
N LEU A 6 18.43 0.95 -2.87
CA LEU A 6 19.33 1.99 -2.39
C LEU A 6 19.81 2.91 -3.52
N GLY A 7 20.21 2.36 -4.67
CA GLY A 7 20.63 3.18 -5.81
C GLY A 7 19.52 4.08 -6.36
N GLN A 8 18.25 3.69 -6.24
CA GLN A 8 17.13 4.59 -6.57
C GLN A 8 16.96 5.71 -5.55
N ALA A 9 17.21 5.42 -4.27
CA ALA A 9 17.16 6.45 -3.22
C ALA A 9 18.29 7.46 -3.41
N GLU A 10 19.51 7.00 -3.67
CA GLU A 10 20.68 7.85 -3.97
C GLU A 10 20.45 8.71 -5.23
N ALA A 11 19.87 8.13 -6.29
CA ALA A 11 19.54 8.88 -7.49
C ALA A 11 18.47 9.94 -7.23
N LEU A 12 17.47 9.65 -6.40
CA LEU A 12 16.42 10.60 -6.03
C LEU A 12 16.98 11.75 -5.19
N ASP A 13 17.89 11.45 -4.26
CA ASP A 13 18.58 12.45 -3.42
C ASP A 13 19.43 13.42 -4.24
N GLY A 14 19.88 13.03 -5.43
CA GLY A 14 20.59 13.91 -6.36
C GLY A 14 19.69 14.93 -7.06
N ILE A 15 18.36 14.78 -6.98
CA ILE A 15 17.38 15.59 -7.72
C ILE A 15 16.52 16.42 -6.76
N CYS A 16 16.17 15.87 -5.60
CA CYS A 16 15.42 16.59 -4.58
C CYS A 16 15.83 16.17 -3.16
N GLU A 17 15.62 17.10 -2.22
CA GLU A 17 15.67 16.80 -0.80
C GLU A 17 14.30 16.23 -0.37
N LEU A 18 14.31 15.06 0.25
CA LEU A 18 13.08 14.42 0.74
C LEU A 18 12.77 14.88 2.16
N ASP A 19 11.59 15.46 2.36
CA ASP A 19 11.13 15.93 3.67
C ASP A 19 10.43 14.86 4.51
N LEU A 20 9.86 13.84 3.85
CA LEU A 20 8.95 12.88 4.49
C LEU A 20 8.95 11.54 3.78
N VAL A 21 9.11 10.46 4.54
CA VAL A 21 8.93 9.08 4.09
C VAL A 21 7.98 8.36 5.02
N ILE A 22 6.93 7.75 4.47
CA ILE A 22 5.95 6.99 5.25
C ILE A 22 6.10 5.50 4.94
N SER A 23 6.40 4.70 5.96
CA SER A 23 6.45 3.24 5.87
C SER A 23 5.25 2.63 6.59
N LEU A 24 4.51 1.78 5.86
CA LEU A 24 3.37 1.03 6.40
C LEU A 24 3.83 -0.38 6.77
N HIS A 25 4.13 -0.58 8.04
CA HIS A 25 4.55 -1.86 8.59
C HIS A 25 3.33 -2.69 8.99
N VAL A 26 2.81 -3.46 8.03
CA VAL A 26 1.72 -4.42 8.23
C VAL A 26 2.33 -5.81 8.43
N PRO A 27 1.88 -6.60 9.43
CA PRO A 27 2.36 -7.96 9.63
C PRO A 27 2.26 -8.83 8.38
N PHE A 28 3.26 -9.70 8.18
CA PHE A 28 3.37 -10.55 7.00
C PHE A 28 2.13 -11.43 6.77
N GLU A 29 1.61 -12.06 7.83
CA GLU A 29 0.43 -12.92 7.72
C GLU A 29 -0.79 -12.10 7.27
N THR A 30 -1.01 -10.92 7.84
CA THR A 30 -2.09 -10.01 7.42
C THR A 30 -1.95 -9.62 5.94
N LEU A 31 -0.73 -9.36 5.45
CA LEU A 31 -0.50 -9.09 4.03
C LEU A 31 -0.78 -10.32 3.17
N LYS A 32 -0.39 -11.51 3.61
CA LYS A 32 -0.63 -12.77 2.92
C LYS A 32 -2.13 -13.01 2.76
N ASP A 33 -2.89 -12.89 3.84
CA ASP A 33 -4.34 -13.11 3.85
C ASP A 33 -5.04 -12.11 2.93
N ARG A 34 -4.71 -10.82 3.05
CA ARG A 34 -5.28 -9.75 2.20
C ARG A 34 -5.00 -9.94 0.72
N LEU A 35 -3.79 -10.38 0.36
CA LEU A 35 -3.42 -10.62 -1.03
C LEU A 35 -4.09 -11.89 -1.57
N SER A 36 -4.22 -12.92 -0.74
CA SER A 36 -4.91 -14.17 -1.11
C SER A 36 -6.42 -13.99 -1.26
N ALA A 37 -7.01 -12.97 -0.64
CA ALA A 37 -8.42 -12.60 -0.79
C ALA A 37 -8.68 -11.57 -1.91
N ARG A 38 -7.66 -11.22 -2.70
CA ARG A 38 -7.76 -10.19 -3.75
C ARG A 38 -8.35 -10.75 -5.04
N TRP A 39 -9.36 -10.07 -5.55
CA TRP A 39 -9.99 -10.32 -6.84
C TRP A 39 -9.90 -9.07 -7.71
N VAL A 40 -9.77 -9.24 -9.02
CA VAL A 40 -9.60 -8.13 -9.96
C VAL A 40 -10.52 -8.31 -11.15
N HIS A 41 -11.18 -7.24 -11.55
CA HIS A 41 -11.87 -7.20 -12.83
C HIS A 41 -10.85 -6.93 -13.96
N PRO A 42 -10.61 -7.85 -14.91
CA PRO A 42 -9.53 -7.71 -15.90
C PRO A 42 -9.62 -6.45 -16.76
N ALA A 43 -10.83 -6.08 -17.20
CA ALA A 43 -11.02 -5.00 -18.16
C ALA A 43 -10.86 -3.61 -17.53
N SER A 44 -11.28 -3.43 -16.27
CA SER A 44 -11.22 -2.13 -15.59
C SER A 44 -10.05 -1.98 -14.63
N GLY A 45 -9.46 -3.09 -14.16
CA GLY A 45 -8.48 -3.10 -13.08
C GLY A 45 -9.07 -2.85 -11.69
N ARG A 46 -10.40 -2.76 -11.53
CA ARG A 46 -11.07 -2.65 -10.22
C ARG A 46 -10.66 -3.83 -9.34
N VAL A 47 -10.41 -3.53 -8.07
CA VAL A 47 -9.91 -4.49 -7.09
C VAL A 47 -10.93 -4.68 -5.99
N TYR A 48 -11.22 -5.94 -5.72
CA TYR A 48 -12.08 -6.40 -4.65
C TYR A 48 -11.26 -7.19 -3.65
N ASN A 49 -11.66 -7.13 -2.38
CA ASN A 49 -11.10 -7.99 -1.35
C ASN A 49 -12.27 -8.59 -0.59
N MET A 50 -12.36 -9.92 -0.56
CA MET A 50 -13.54 -10.61 -0.04
C MET A 50 -13.83 -10.32 1.44
N ASP A 51 -12.83 -9.86 2.21
CA ASP A 51 -12.98 -9.57 3.64
C ASP A 51 -13.26 -8.07 3.92
N PHE A 52 -12.67 -7.16 3.13
CA PHE A 52 -12.69 -5.72 3.39
C PHE A 52 -13.59 -4.92 2.45
N ASN A 53 -13.63 -5.31 1.18
CA ASN A 53 -14.43 -4.65 0.14
C ASN A 53 -14.96 -5.73 -0.82
N PRO A 54 -15.88 -6.59 -0.34
CA PRO A 54 -16.44 -7.64 -1.17
C PRO A 54 -17.30 -7.04 -2.28
N PRO A 55 -17.36 -7.66 -3.47
CA PRO A 55 -18.34 -7.28 -4.47
C PRO A 55 -19.76 -7.54 -3.94
N HIS A 56 -20.75 -6.85 -4.49
CA HIS A 56 -22.17 -7.07 -4.18
C HIS A 56 -22.58 -8.52 -4.47
N VAL A 57 -22.02 -9.13 -5.52
CA VAL A 57 -22.21 -10.53 -5.88
C VAL A 57 -20.85 -11.22 -5.98
N HIS A 58 -20.70 -12.36 -5.29
CA HIS A 58 -19.43 -13.07 -5.24
C HIS A 58 -18.91 -13.42 -6.65
N GLY A 59 -17.67 -13.04 -6.93
CA GLY A 59 -16.99 -13.33 -8.20
C GLY A 59 -17.43 -12.45 -9.38
N VAL A 60 -18.20 -11.39 -9.14
CA VAL A 60 -18.76 -10.52 -10.19
C VAL A 60 -18.42 -9.05 -9.94
N ASP A 61 -18.08 -8.33 -11.00
CA ASP A 61 -17.83 -6.89 -10.94
C ASP A 61 -19.14 -6.11 -10.76
N ASP A 62 -19.14 -5.16 -9.82
CA ASP A 62 -20.37 -4.44 -9.43
C ASP A 62 -20.94 -3.53 -10.52
N LEU A 63 -20.11 -3.10 -11.47
CA LEU A 63 -20.51 -2.15 -12.50
C LEU A 63 -20.85 -2.84 -13.82
N THR A 64 -20.08 -3.85 -14.21
CA THR A 64 -20.25 -4.51 -15.51
C THR A 64 -20.99 -5.84 -15.43
N GLY A 65 -21.06 -6.47 -14.25
CA GLY A 65 -21.59 -7.82 -14.10
C GLY A 65 -20.66 -8.90 -14.67
N GLU A 66 -19.44 -8.54 -15.09
CA GLU A 66 -18.45 -9.46 -15.66
C GLU A 66 -17.69 -10.23 -14.55
N PRO A 67 -17.14 -11.41 -14.86
CA PRO A 67 -16.45 -12.22 -13.87
C PRO A 67 -15.16 -11.54 -13.36
N LEU A 68 -14.97 -11.60 -12.05
CA LEU A 68 -13.71 -11.28 -11.40
C LEU A 68 -12.75 -12.47 -11.52
N VAL A 69 -11.44 -12.18 -11.53
CA VAL A 69 -10.41 -13.21 -11.52
C VAL A 69 -9.43 -12.98 -10.38
N GLN A 70 -8.92 -14.08 -9.82
CA GLN A 70 -7.74 -14.05 -8.97
C GLN A 70 -6.50 -14.26 -9.83
N ARG A 71 -5.47 -13.44 -9.62
CA ARG A 71 -4.22 -13.55 -10.38
C ARG A 71 -3.37 -14.68 -9.82
N GLU A 72 -2.60 -15.33 -10.70
CA GLU A 72 -1.61 -16.36 -10.30
C GLU A 72 -0.62 -15.83 -9.25
N ASP A 73 -0.22 -14.56 -9.35
CA ASP A 73 0.69 -13.89 -8.40
C ASP A 73 0.09 -13.65 -7.01
N ASP A 74 -1.21 -13.83 -6.86
CA ASP A 74 -1.94 -13.68 -5.59
C ASP A 74 -2.13 -15.04 -4.88
N LYS A 75 -1.57 -16.14 -5.41
CA LYS A 75 -1.46 -17.44 -4.71
C LYS A 75 -0.53 -17.33 -3.49
N PRO A 76 -0.79 -18.06 -2.39
CA PRO A 76 -0.04 -17.92 -1.13
C PRO A 76 1.49 -18.01 -1.27
N GLU A 77 1.99 -18.94 -2.08
CA GLU A 77 3.42 -19.16 -2.30
C GLU A 77 4.07 -17.99 -3.06
N ALA A 78 3.39 -17.51 -4.11
CA ALA A 78 3.83 -16.37 -4.91
C ALA A 78 3.82 -15.07 -4.07
N VAL A 79 2.78 -14.88 -3.26
CA VAL A 79 2.67 -13.77 -2.32
C VAL A 79 3.80 -13.79 -1.29
N ALA A 80 4.07 -14.95 -0.69
CA ALA A 80 5.14 -15.10 0.29
C ALA A 80 6.51 -14.80 -0.31
N ALA A 81 6.79 -15.30 -1.51
CA ALA A 81 8.04 -14.99 -2.23
C ALA A 81 8.16 -13.49 -2.55
N ARG A 82 7.07 -12.87 -3.01
CA ARG A 82 7.02 -11.43 -3.33
C ARG A 82 7.27 -10.56 -2.09
N LEU A 83 6.65 -10.89 -0.97
CA LEU A 83 6.80 -10.16 0.29
C LEU A 83 8.21 -10.29 0.87
N ARG A 84 8.84 -11.47 0.79
CA ARG A 84 10.24 -11.66 1.19
C ARG A 84 11.18 -10.80 0.34
N LYS A 85 11.07 -10.90 -0.98
CA LYS A 85 11.88 -10.11 -1.91
C LYS A 85 11.72 -8.60 -1.67
N TYR A 86 10.49 -8.15 -1.40
CA TYR A 86 10.24 -6.76 -1.04
C TYR A 86 10.94 -6.37 0.25
N LYS A 87 10.83 -7.18 1.32
CA LYS A 87 11.46 -6.89 2.62
C LYS A 87 12.97 -6.74 2.49
N ASP A 88 13.62 -7.63 1.75
CA ASP A 88 15.08 -7.61 1.56
C ASP A 88 15.53 -6.38 0.77
N ALA A 89 14.80 -6.01 -0.28
CA ALA A 89 15.11 -4.83 -1.10
C ALA A 89 14.77 -3.51 -0.39
N ALA A 90 13.70 -3.47 0.40
CA ALA A 90 13.23 -2.27 1.09
C ALA A 90 14.02 -1.98 2.36
N LYS A 91 14.60 -2.99 3.03
CA LYS A 91 15.30 -2.80 4.31
C LYS A 91 16.42 -1.74 4.23
N PRO A 92 17.33 -1.74 3.24
CA PRO A 92 18.35 -0.69 3.13
C PRO A 92 17.77 0.71 2.94
N VAL A 93 16.68 0.83 2.18
CA VAL A 93 16.00 2.12 1.92
C VAL A 93 15.33 2.64 3.19
N ILE A 94 14.69 1.76 3.95
CA ILE A 94 14.06 2.09 5.23
C ILE A 94 15.12 2.57 6.23
N GLU A 95 16.25 1.86 6.38
CA GLU A 95 17.32 2.26 7.29
C GLU A 95 17.96 3.60 6.89
N LEU A 96 18.14 3.85 5.58
CA LEU A 96 18.64 5.14 5.07
C LEU A 96 17.76 6.31 5.52
N TYR A 97 16.45 6.21 5.30
CA TYR A 97 15.53 7.32 5.66
C TYR A 97 15.29 7.40 7.16
N LYS A 98 15.44 6.29 7.89
CA LYS A 98 15.43 6.27 9.36
C LYS A 98 16.62 7.03 9.93
N SER A 99 17.83 6.80 9.42
CA SER A 99 19.02 7.51 9.91
C SER A 99 18.98 9.02 9.62
N ARG A 100 18.19 9.44 8.63
CA ARG A 100 17.94 10.85 8.31
C ARG A 100 16.83 11.51 9.14
N GLY A 101 16.09 10.74 9.94
CA GLY A 101 15.02 11.28 10.79
C GLY A 101 13.75 11.70 10.06
N ILE A 102 13.61 11.38 8.76
CA ILE A 102 12.44 11.73 7.94
C ILE A 102 11.46 10.55 7.76
N LEU A 103 11.80 9.37 8.31
CA LEU A 103 10.96 8.18 8.24
C LEU A 103 9.91 8.15 9.36
N HIS A 104 8.65 8.16 8.96
CA HIS A 104 7.50 7.84 9.82
C HIS A 104 7.03 6.42 9.53
N SER A 105 6.95 5.60 10.57
CA SER A 105 6.49 4.22 10.45
C SER A 105 5.16 4.04 11.17
N PHE A 106 4.15 3.60 10.44
CA PHE A 106 2.90 3.12 11.01
C PHE A 106 2.98 1.60 11.17
N SER A 107 2.64 1.08 12.34
CA SER A 107 2.48 -0.37 12.55
C SER A 107 1.04 -0.70 12.89
N GLY A 108 0.42 -1.58 12.11
CA GLY A 108 -0.97 -2.00 12.34
C GLY A 108 -1.49 -2.91 11.26
N THR A 109 -2.69 -3.45 11.50
CA THR A 109 -3.32 -4.49 10.66
C THR A 109 -4.58 -4.02 9.96
N GLU A 110 -5.08 -2.81 10.24
CA GLU A 110 -6.39 -2.33 9.77
C GLU A 110 -6.25 -1.02 8.99
N THR A 111 -6.85 -0.96 7.80
CA THR A 111 -6.72 0.19 6.89
C THR A 111 -7.39 1.45 7.43
N ASN A 112 -8.53 1.31 8.13
CA ASN A 112 -9.23 2.38 8.82
C ASN A 112 -8.41 3.04 9.94
N LYS A 113 -7.33 2.40 10.42
CA LYS A 113 -6.37 2.99 11.38
C LYS A 113 -5.16 3.61 10.68
N ILE A 114 -4.77 3.06 9.51
CA ILE A 114 -3.70 3.62 8.67
C ILE A 114 -4.08 5.02 8.17
N TRP A 115 -5.29 5.17 7.62
CA TRP A 115 -5.68 6.41 6.96
C TRP A 115 -5.67 7.64 7.91
N PRO A 116 -6.30 7.61 9.10
CA PRO A 116 -6.26 8.73 10.03
C PRO A 116 -4.82 9.12 10.41
N TYR A 117 -3.94 8.14 10.64
CA TYR A 117 -2.53 8.42 10.93
C TYR A 117 -1.82 9.15 9.79
N VAL A 118 -1.95 8.64 8.56
CA VAL A 118 -1.34 9.25 7.37
C VAL A 118 -1.92 10.64 7.12
N HIS A 119 -3.24 10.80 7.26
CA HIS A 119 -3.93 12.06 7.08
C HIS A 119 -3.43 13.12 8.09
N THR A 120 -3.40 12.80 9.39
CA THR A 120 -2.88 13.72 10.42
C THR A 120 -1.44 14.13 10.15
N LEU A 121 -0.59 13.19 9.72
CA LEU A 121 0.80 13.48 9.38
C LEU A 121 0.92 14.43 8.19
N LEU A 122 0.17 14.19 7.12
CA LEU A 122 0.17 15.06 5.93
C LEU A 122 -0.41 16.44 6.23
N SER A 123 -1.50 16.52 7.00
CA SER A 123 -2.12 17.81 7.37
C SER A 123 -1.21 18.70 8.22
N SER A 124 -0.21 18.13 8.90
CA SER A 124 0.81 18.91 9.61
C SER A 124 1.85 19.56 8.69
N LYS A 125 1.94 19.10 7.43
CA LYS A 125 2.93 19.53 6.44
C LYS A 125 2.30 20.34 5.30
N ILE A 126 1.09 19.97 4.90
CA ILE A 126 0.37 20.53 3.76
C ILE A 126 -1.07 20.82 4.20
N PRO A 127 -1.60 22.04 4.01
CA PRO A 127 -2.98 22.35 4.33
C PRO A 127 -3.94 21.43 3.58
N PRO A 128 -4.94 20.82 4.27
CA PRO A 128 -5.95 20.02 3.60
C PRO A 128 -6.80 20.90 2.69
N ILE A 129 -7.26 20.33 1.57
CA ILE A 129 -8.28 20.97 0.74
C ILE A 129 -9.59 20.89 1.53
N LEU A 130 -10.13 22.02 1.95
CA LEU A 130 -11.47 22.10 2.52
C LEU A 130 -12.46 21.77 1.41
N SER A 131 -13.15 20.62 1.50
CA SER A 131 -14.26 20.32 0.61
C SER A 131 -15.46 21.20 0.98
N ALA A 132 -16.11 21.80 -0.01
CA ALA A 132 -17.31 22.61 0.14
C ALA A 132 -18.58 21.78 0.51
N GLU A 133 -18.44 20.53 0.92
CA GLU A 133 -19.53 19.57 1.15
C GLU A 133 -19.61 19.07 2.61
N GLU A 134 -19.39 19.96 3.58
CA GLU A 134 -19.73 19.72 4.99
C GLU A 134 -20.55 20.89 5.58
N ASN A 135 -21.65 21.25 4.90
CA ASN A 135 -22.77 22.02 5.46
C ASN A 135 -24.07 21.23 5.31
#